data_AF-A0A183IYN8-F1
#
_entry.id   AF-A0A183IYN8-F1
#
_cell.length_a   1.000
_cell.length_b   1.000
_cell.length_c   1.000
_cell.angle_alpha   90.00
_cell.angle_beta   90.00
_cell.angle_gamma   90.00
#
_symmetry.space_group_name_H-M   'P 1'
#
loop_
_entity.id
_entity.type
_entity.pdbx_description
1 polymer ?
#
loop_
_entity_poly.entity_id
_entity_poly.type
_entity_poly.pdbx_seq_one_letter_code
_entity_poly.pdbx_strand_id
1 'polypeptide(L)'
;MDKEARGVINSSHGDLISSQRKRKCSATPSIEDMEQSSDFIRRLKTYWFDWRVKPLCMSPWMCARNGWEVVERDVLRCSSCGNFLSAHLPPMHDIYSKQKAVERFMSGVVDAHQENCCFRLHPVPESECSLIIDDKSQILQEIKNRLSSLSRVSECISEMNIVSTETMGIKAEIDFLNQKFFPFLHEKLLLLGVIGWVTKPDVQSGLLAIECQYCFRELLIGKFLVPSDDRFRHWGDSSTPRNSNLVKERKLSEESAVLNPETEHNRWCPCVTQVGFPMLVSSDKQSNFKPLNRWRFALRTLVDGTKQRLGASDEQQPVREQIIEKLLDEMVDITAERNHFYT
;
A
#
# COMPACT_ATOMS: atom_id res chain seq x y z
N MET A 1 80.87 -14.03 -7.20
CA MET A 1 79.50 -13.51 -6.99
C MET A 1 78.73 -14.53 -6.18
N ASP A 2 78.92 -14.40 -4.87
CA ASP A 2 78.09 -14.68 -3.69
C ASP A 2 76.93 -15.66 -3.78
N LYS A 3 76.92 -16.60 -2.82
CA LYS A 3 75.73 -17.06 -2.08
C LYS A 3 76.17 -17.82 -0.81
N GLU A 4 76.36 -17.07 0.27
CA GLU A 4 76.26 -17.55 1.66
C GLU A 4 74.79 -17.30 2.12
N ALA A 5 74.07 -18.30 2.64
CA ALA A 5 73.92 -18.65 4.08
C ALA A 5 73.41 -17.44 4.90
N ARG A 6 72.41 -17.50 5.80
CA ARG A 6 71.74 -18.53 6.61
C ARG A 6 70.60 -17.78 7.35
N GLY A 7 69.55 -18.46 7.84
CA GLY A 7 68.78 -17.92 9.00
C GLY A 7 67.29 -18.27 9.11
N VAL A 8 67.01 -19.45 9.65
CA VAL A 8 65.97 -19.87 10.62
C VAL A 8 64.84 -18.88 11.02
N ILE A 9 63.59 -19.38 11.12
CA ILE A 9 62.69 -19.43 12.32
C ILE A 9 61.18 -19.45 11.92
N ASN A 10 60.44 -20.31 12.63
CA ASN A 10 58.98 -20.53 12.67
C ASN A 10 58.09 -19.30 12.97
N SER A 11 56.80 -19.49 12.67
CA SER A 11 55.62 -19.05 13.42
C SER A 11 54.85 -17.85 12.88
N SER A 12 53.58 -18.12 12.57
CA SER A 12 52.36 -17.50 13.12
C SER A 12 51.35 -17.10 12.05
N HIS A 13 50.17 -17.73 12.18
CA HIS A 13 48.91 -17.37 11.57
C HIS A 13 48.63 -15.87 11.78
N GLY A 14 48.54 -15.12 10.68
CA GLY A 14 48.03 -13.76 10.65
C GLY A 14 46.61 -13.75 10.12
N ASP A 15 45.68 -13.31 10.97
CA ASP A 15 44.27 -13.12 10.70
C ASP A 15 44.02 -12.18 9.51
N LEU A 16 43.30 -12.66 8.50
CA LEU A 16 42.69 -11.82 7.47
C LEU A 16 41.33 -11.33 7.98
N ILE A 17 41.38 -10.11 8.52
CA ILE A 17 40.28 -9.33 9.06
C ILE A 17 39.13 -9.19 8.07
N SER A 18 37.93 -9.54 8.54
CA SER A 18 36.64 -9.27 7.92
C SER A 18 36.40 -7.76 7.72
N SER A 19 36.20 -7.31 6.48
CA SER A 19 35.69 -5.96 6.22
C SER A 19 34.16 -5.99 6.13
N GLN A 20 33.49 -6.13 7.28
CA GLN A 20 32.10 -5.72 7.40
C GLN A 20 32.05 -4.19 7.34
N ARG A 21 31.65 -3.64 6.18
CA ARG A 21 31.34 -2.20 6.06
C ARG A 21 30.06 -1.92 6.85
N LYS A 22 30.22 -1.43 8.08
CA LYS A 22 29.17 -0.75 8.85
C LYS A 22 28.61 0.39 7.99
N ARG A 23 27.38 0.24 7.49
CA ARG A 23 26.65 1.34 6.84
C ARG A 23 26.21 2.33 7.92
N LYS A 24 26.61 3.59 7.72
CA LYS A 24 26.29 4.74 8.56
C LYS A 24 24.89 5.24 8.18
N CYS A 25 24.04 5.47 9.17
CA CYS A 25 22.69 5.99 8.99
C CYS A 25 22.76 7.44 8.45
N SER A 26 22.40 7.66 7.19
CA SER A 26 22.22 9.01 6.60
C SER A 26 20.79 9.13 6.07
N ALA A 27 20.09 10.19 6.49
CA ALA A 27 18.65 10.38 6.29
C ALA A 27 18.24 10.88 4.88
N THR A 28 19.00 10.53 3.84
CA THR A 28 18.65 10.81 2.44
C THR A 28 18.68 9.50 1.65
N PRO A 29 17.57 9.08 1.03
CA PRO A 29 17.56 7.88 0.20
C PRO A 29 18.49 8.09 -1.00
N SER A 30 19.32 7.10 -1.31
CA SER A 30 20.20 7.15 -2.47
C SER A 30 19.39 7.01 -3.76
N ILE A 31 19.97 7.40 -4.90
CA ILE A 31 19.35 7.24 -6.23
C ILE A 31 19.01 5.77 -6.50
N GLU A 32 19.89 4.85 -6.08
CA GLU A 32 19.69 3.41 -6.18
C GLU A 32 18.48 2.93 -5.36
N ASP A 33 18.25 3.50 -4.17
CA ASP A 33 17.08 3.17 -3.32
C ASP A 33 15.77 3.66 -3.96
N MET A 34 15.79 4.83 -4.59
CA MET A 34 14.62 5.37 -5.31
C MET A 34 14.29 4.56 -6.56
N GLU A 35 15.31 4.14 -7.33
CA GLU A 35 15.14 3.30 -8.51
C GLU A 35 14.61 1.91 -8.16
N GLN A 36 15.12 1.29 -7.09
CA GLN A 36 14.66 -0.03 -6.61
C GLN A 36 13.22 0.00 -6.10
N SER A 37 12.84 1.05 -5.36
CA SER A 37 11.45 1.26 -4.95
C SER A 37 10.53 1.43 -6.16
N SER A 38 10.97 2.19 -7.17
CA SER A 38 10.19 2.39 -8.40
C SER A 38 10.00 1.10 -9.21
N ASP A 39 11.03 0.24 -9.30
CA ASP A 39 10.98 -1.01 -10.05
C ASP A 39 10.17 -2.10 -9.32
N PHE A 40 10.25 -2.16 -7.98
CA PHE A 40 9.36 -3.01 -7.17
C PHE A 40 7.89 -2.64 -7.40
N ILE A 41 7.56 -1.35 -7.31
CA ILE A 41 6.19 -0.85 -7.52
C ILE A 41 5.72 -1.12 -8.96
N ARG A 42 6.60 -0.94 -9.96
CA ARG A 42 6.32 -1.26 -11.36
C ARG A 42 5.90 -2.71 -11.54
N ARG A 43 6.63 -3.67 -10.96
CA ARG A 43 6.24 -5.09 -10.99
C ARG A 43 4.94 -5.35 -10.24
N LEU A 44 4.78 -4.77 -9.06
CA LEU A 44 3.59 -4.96 -8.22
C LEU A 44 2.30 -4.50 -8.92
N LYS A 45 2.37 -3.45 -9.75
CA LYS A 45 1.23 -2.95 -10.55
C LYS A 45 0.78 -3.91 -11.66
N THR A 46 1.60 -4.88 -12.06
CA THR A 46 1.20 -5.87 -13.08
C THR A 46 0.17 -6.88 -12.55
N TYR A 47 0.00 -6.99 -11.23
CA TYR A 47 -0.92 -7.93 -10.61
C TYR A 47 -2.36 -7.38 -10.61
N TRP A 48 -3.15 -7.83 -11.59
CA TRP A 48 -4.51 -7.36 -11.84
C TRP A 48 -5.59 -8.24 -11.15
N PHE A 49 -6.87 -7.98 -11.47
CA PHE A 49 -8.05 -8.54 -10.78
C PHE A 49 -8.03 -10.06 -10.57
N ASP A 50 -7.55 -10.84 -11.53
CA ASP A 50 -7.54 -12.32 -11.48
C ASP A 50 -6.64 -12.85 -10.34
N TRP A 51 -5.72 -12.06 -9.79
CA TRP A 51 -4.86 -12.50 -8.69
C TRP A 51 -5.58 -12.56 -7.33
N ARG A 52 -6.77 -11.97 -7.21
CA ARG A 52 -7.54 -11.93 -5.94
C ARG A 52 -7.98 -13.29 -5.42
N VAL A 53 -8.19 -14.24 -6.34
CA VAL A 53 -8.62 -15.59 -5.99
C VAL A 53 -7.46 -16.50 -5.59
N LYS A 54 -6.21 -16.05 -5.77
CA LYS A 54 -5.02 -16.81 -5.36
C LYS A 54 -4.89 -16.85 -3.83
N PRO A 55 -4.32 -17.93 -3.26
CA PRO A 55 -3.97 -18.02 -1.85
C PRO A 55 -3.05 -16.88 -1.40
N LEU A 56 -3.14 -16.48 -0.13
CA LEU A 56 -2.33 -15.38 0.41
C LEU A 56 -0.82 -15.64 0.37
N CYS A 57 -0.38 -16.90 0.47
CA CYS A 57 1.02 -17.27 0.31
C CYS A 57 1.56 -16.91 -1.08
N MET A 58 0.70 -16.82 -2.09
CA MET A 58 1.04 -16.38 -3.45
C MET A 58 0.88 -14.85 -3.61
N SER A 59 1.12 -14.07 -2.56
CA SER A 59 0.88 -12.62 -2.62
C SER A 59 1.70 -11.92 -3.73
N PRO A 60 1.12 -10.93 -4.44
CA PRO A 60 1.83 -10.10 -5.41
C PRO A 60 3.10 -9.45 -4.83
N TRP A 61 3.05 -9.08 -3.56
CA TRP A 61 4.18 -8.53 -2.81
C TRP A 61 5.38 -9.45 -2.78
N MET A 62 5.18 -10.72 -2.39
CA MET A 62 6.23 -11.73 -2.39
C MET A 62 6.80 -11.93 -3.81
N CYS A 63 5.92 -11.97 -4.81
CA CYS A 63 6.35 -12.23 -6.18
C CYS A 63 7.16 -11.05 -6.76
N ALA A 64 6.66 -9.82 -6.62
CA ALA A 64 7.36 -8.60 -7.05
C ALA A 64 8.68 -8.40 -6.31
N ARG A 65 8.78 -8.77 -5.03
CA ARG A 65 10.03 -8.78 -4.27
C ARG A 65 11.10 -9.70 -4.88
N ASN A 66 10.67 -10.85 -5.40
CA ASN A 66 11.53 -11.81 -6.09
C ASN A 66 11.61 -11.53 -7.61
N GLY A 67 11.35 -10.30 -8.05
CA GLY A 67 11.59 -9.91 -9.45
C GLY A 67 10.52 -10.34 -10.45
N TRP A 68 9.43 -10.96 -10.00
CA TRP A 68 8.37 -11.47 -10.86
C TRP A 68 7.33 -10.39 -11.18
N GLU A 69 6.89 -10.36 -12.43
CA GLU A 69 5.79 -9.53 -12.93
C GLU A 69 4.83 -10.39 -13.77
N VAL A 70 3.54 -10.07 -13.74
CA VAL A 70 2.52 -10.76 -14.53
C VAL A 70 2.62 -10.29 -15.98
N VAL A 71 2.79 -11.23 -16.90
CA VAL A 71 2.80 -10.95 -18.34
C VAL A 71 1.57 -11.50 -19.05
N GLU A 72 0.99 -12.58 -18.52
CA GLU A 72 -0.27 -13.16 -18.99
C GLU A 72 -1.05 -13.76 -17.81
N ARG A 73 -2.27 -14.23 -18.05
CA ARG A 73 -3.05 -14.94 -17.02
C ARG A 73 -2.24 -16.13 -16.50
N ASP A 74 -2.00 -16.15 -15.20
CA ASP A 74 -1.24 -17.21 -14.51
C ASP A 74 0.20 -17.42 -15.00
N VAL A 75 0.79 -16.43 -15.70
CA VAL A 75 2.19 -16.48 -16.15
C VAL A 75 2.94 -15.28 -15.61
N LEU A 76 3.99 -15.57 -14.85
CA LEU A 76 4.95 -14.59 -14.36
C LEU A 76 6.22 -14.63 -15.19
N ARG A 77 6.84 -13.48 -15.41
CA ARG A 77 8.17 -13.33 -16.00
C ARG A 77 9.08 -12.65 -14.99
N CYS A 78 10.33 -13.08 -14.90
CA CYS A 78 11.33 -12.35 -14.15
C CYS A 78 11.80 -11.13 -14.96
N SER A 79 11.69 -9.93 -14.38
CA SER A 79 12.13 -8.68 -15.00
C SER A 79 13.63 -8.60 -15.30
N SER A 80 14.46 -9.39 -14.59
CA SER A 80 15.91 -9.43 -14.80
C SER A 80 16.35 -10.56 -15.75
N CYS A 81 16.07 -11.82 -15.40
CA CYS A 81 16.57 -12.97 -16.17
C CYS A 81 15.61 -13.46 -17.27
N GLY A 82 14.38 -12.93 -17.34
CA GLY A 82 13.42 -13.28 -18.37
C GLY A 82 12.77 -14.66 -18.23
N ASN A 83 13.16 -15.49 -17.25
CA ASN A 83 12.53 -16.79 -17.00
C ASN A 83 11.04 -16.66 -16.66
N PHE A 84 10.30 -17.75 -16.87
CA PHE A 84 8.87 -17.81 -16.61
C PHE A 84 8.54 -18.71 -15.42
N LEU A 85 7.49 -18.34 -14.69
CA LEU A 85 6.91 -19.10 -13.59
C LEU A 85 5.40 -19.20 -13.75
N SER A 86 4.85 -20.42 -13.71
CA SER A 86 3.41 -20.64 -13.78
C SER A 86 2.77 -20.48 -12.41
N ALA A 87 1.74 -19.63 -12.34
CA ALA A 87 0.87 -19.44 -11.17
C ALA A 87 -0.47 -20.16 -11.31
N HIS A 88 -0.58 -21.07 -12.28
CA HIS A 88 -1.82 -21.77 -12.55
C HIS A 88 -2.21 -22.67 -11.38
N LEU A 89 -3.48 -22.62 -10.98
CA LEU A 89 -4.02 -23.47 -9.92
C LEU A 89 -5.13 -24.37 -10.49
N PRO A 90 -5.11 -25.67 -10.19
CA PRO A 90 -6.20 -26.58 -10.50
C PRO A 90 -7.55 -26.11 -9.93
N PRO A 91 -8.68 -26.64 -10.46
CA PRO A 91 -10.01 -26.34 -9.97
C PRO A 91 -10.18 -26.59 -8.47
N MET A 92 -11.12 -25.85 -7.84
CA MET A 92 -11.32 -25.84 -6.38
C MET A 92 -11.62 -27.20 -5.74
N HIS A 93 -12.18 -28.16 -6.48
CA HIS A 93 -12.54 -29.48 -5.96
C HIS A 93 -11.34 -30.43 -5.82
N ASP A 94 -10.22 -30.16 -6.51
CA ASP A 94 -9.00 -30.96 -6.41
C ASP A 94 -8.01 -30.32 -5.43
N ILE A 95 -8.32 -30.48 -4.14
CA ILE A 95 -7.56 -29.88 -3.04
C ILE A 95 -6.09 -30.35 -3.05
N TYR A 96 -5.85 -31.64 -3.33
CA TYR A 96 -4.52 -32.22 -3.31
C TYR A 96 -3.64 -31.65 -4.44
N SER A 97 -4.12 -31.64 -5.68
CA SER A 97 -3.36 -31.07 -6.80
C SER A 97 -3.16 -29.57 -6.63
N LYS A 98 -4.15 -28.86 -6.04
CA LYS A 98 -4.03 -27.44 -5.72
C LYS A 98 -2.92 -27.19 -4.70
N GLN A 99 -2.86 -27.97 -3.62
CA GLN A 99 -1.80 -27.84 -2.62
C GLN A 99 -0.41 -28.06 -3.25
N LYS A 100 -0.27 -29.09 -4.08
CA LYS A 100 0.97 -29.36 -4.81
C LYS A 100 1.35 -28.25 -5.79
N ALA A 101 0.36 -27.64 -6.45
CA ALA A 101 0.58 -26.50 -7.34
C ALA A 101 1.06 -25.27 -6.56
N VAL A 102 0.48 -25.00 -5.40
CA VAL A 102 0.93 -23.94 -4.49
C VAL A 102 2.36 -24.19 -4.04
N GLU A 103 2.71 -25.40 -3.60
CA GLU A 103 4.08 -25.74 -3.17
C GLU A 103 5.11 -25.55 -4.29
N ARG A 104 4.79 -26.04 -5.50
CA ARG A 104 5.64 -25.82 -6.68
C ARG A 104 5.81 -24.35 -7.01
N PHE A 105 4.73 -23.58 -6.93
CA PHE A 105 4.79 -22.14 -7.13
C PHE A 105 5.70 -21.48 -6.10
N MET A 106 5.54 -21.80 -4.82
CA MET A 106 6.33 -21.21 -3.73
C MET A 106 7.82 -21.50 -3.85
N SER A 107 8.21 -22.73 -4.22
CA SER A 107 9.62 -23.04 -4.55
C SER A 107 10.05 -22.31 -5.82
N GLY A 108 9.22 -22.29 -6.85
CA GLY A 108 9.51 -21.62 -8.12
C GLY A 108 9.74 -20.10 -7.98
N VAL A 109 9.11 -19.44 -7.01
CA VAL A 109 9.34 -18.01 -6.73
C VAL A 109 10.82 -17.71 -6.43
N VAL A 110 11.55 -18.67 -5.88
CA VAL A 110 12.99 -18.54 -5.58
C VAL A 110 13.83 -19.26 -6.63
N ASP A 111 13.41 -20.46 -7.04
CA ASP A 111 14.26 -21.38 -7.79
C ASP A 111 14.10 -21.28 -9.31
N ALA A 112 12.98 -20.75 -9.82
CA ALA A 112 12.70 -20.73 -11.27
C ALA A 112 13.50 -19.66 -12.04
N HIS A 113 14.39 -18.94 -11.37
CA HIS A 113 15.31 -18.00 -11.99
C HIS A 113 16.50 -18.70 -12.67
N GLN A 114 17.17 -18.00 -13.59
CA GLN A 114 18.50 -18.41 -14.05
C GLN A 114 19.51 -18.37 -12.89
N GLU A 115 20.59 -19.15 -12.98
CA GLU A 115 21.61 -19.30 -11.93
C GLU A 115 22.18 -17.97 -11.42
N ASN A 116 22.43 -17.03 -12.33
CA ASN A 116 23.05 -15.73 -12.00
C ASN A 116 22.03 -14.57 -11.90
N CYS A 117 20.74 -14.87 -11.75
CA CYS A 117 19.72 -13.83 -11.62
C CYS A 117 19.91 -13.04 -10.31
N CYS A 118 19.88 -11.70 -10.39
CA CYS A 118 20.02 -10.85 -9.20
C CYS A 118 18.94 -11.13 -8.17
N PHE A 119 17.69 -11.38 -8.57
CA PHE A 119 16.59 -11.68 -7.65
C PHE A 119 16.68 -13.06 -7.01
N ARG A 120 17.40 -14.01 -7.62
CA ARG A 120 17.67 -15.33 -7.02
C ARG A 120 18.65 -15.21 -5.86
N LEU A 121 19.68 -14.39 -6.05
CA LEU A 121 20.77 -14.20 -5.09
C LEU A 121 20.43 -13.15 -4.02
N HIS A 122 19.74 -12.09 -4.45
CA HIS A 122 19.48 -10.88 -3.69
C HIS A 122 18.05 -10.38 -4.01
N PRO A 123 16.99 -11.06 -3.52
CA PRO A 123 15.64 -10.53 -3.61
C PRO A 123 15.56 -9.20 -2.87
N VAL A 124 14.68 -8.29 -3.31
CA VAL A 124 14.56 -6.94 -2.71
C VAL A 124 14.36 -7.08 -1.19
N PRO A 125 15.13 -6.38 -0.35
CA PRO A 125 14.95 -6.45 1.10
C PRO A 125 13.52 -6.12 1.51
N GLU A 126 13.03 -6.84 2.52
CA GLU A 126 11.66 -6.64 3.00
C GLU A 126 11.44 -5.22 3.55
N SER A 127 12.46 -4.65 4.20
CA SER A 127 12.46 -3.28 4.71
C SER A 127 12.32 -2.22 3.61
N GLU A 128 12.68 -2.54 2.37
CA GLU A 128 12.57 -1.64 1.21
C GLU A 128 11.24 -1.80 0.49
N CYS A 129 10.63 -2.98 0.62
CA CYS A 129 9.26 -3.21 0.15
C CYS A 129 8.25 -2.61 1.14
N SER A 130 8.48 -2.82 2.44
CA SER A 130 7.57 -2.42 3.50
C SER A 130 7.79 -0.98 3.91
N LEU A 131 6.74 -0.17 3.89
CA LEU A 131 6.77 1.14 4.54
C LEU A 131 6.97 0.92 6.06
N ILE A 132 8.05 1.44 6.64
CA ILE A 132 8.33 1.40 8.07
C ILE A 132 7.39 2.39 8.78
N ILE A 133 6.60 1.93 9.75
CA ILE A 133 5.71 2.81 10.56
C ILE A 133 6.28 2.94 11.96
N ASP A 134 7.44 3.59 12.05
CA ASP A 134 8.08 3.78 13.36
C ASP A 134 7.98 5.24 13.84
N ASP A 135 7.60 6.17 12.95
CA ASP A 135 7.52 7.59 13.28
C ASP A 135 6.13 8.19 13.08
N LYS A 136 5.60 8.80 14.15
CA LYS A 136 4.32 9.53 14.15
C LYS A 136 4.30 10.64 13.10
N SER A 137 5.42 11.32 12.89
CA SER A 137 5.49 12.42 11.91
C SER A 137 5.32 11.88 10.48
N GLN A 138 5.94 10.74 10.18
CA GLN A 138 5.78 10.04 8.91
C GLN A 138 4.34 9.55 8.71
N ILE A 139 3.72 8.95 9.73
CA ILE A 139 2.30 8.54 9.66
C ILE A 139 1.40 9.72 9.30
N LEU A 140 1.57 10.84 10.01
CA LEU A 140 0.76 12.04 9.80
C LEU A 140 1.01 12.62 8.40
N GLN A 141 2.26 12.67 7.96
CA GLN A 141 2.62 13.17 6.63
C GLN A 141 2.04 12.29 5.52
N GLU A 142 2.08 10.97 5.67
CA GLU A 142 1.45 10.06 4.74
C GLU A 142 -0.07 10.26 4.65
N ILE A 143 -0.75 10.44 5.79
CA ILE A 143 -2.18 10.76 5.80
C ILE A 143 -2.42 12.08 5.04
N LYS A 144 -1.64 13.13 5.33
CA LYS A 144 -1.71 14.42 4.61
C LYS A 144 -1.56 14.25 3.10
N ASN A 145 -0.57 13.48 2.65
CA ASN A 145 -0.33 13.22 1.23
C ASN A 145 -1.55 12.53 0.58
N ARG A 146 -2.15 11.55 1.26
CA ARG A 146 -3.35 10.86 0.77
C ARG A 146 -4.56 11.80 0.70
N LEU A 147 -4.76 12.63 1.72
CA LEU A 147 -5.84 13.62 1.75
C LEU A 147 -5.68 14.67 0.66
N SER A 148 -4.46 15.12 0.39
CA SER A 148 -4.15 16.03 -0.72
C SER A 148 -4.46 15.41 -2.08
N SER A 149 -4.32 14.09 -2.24
CA SER A 149 -4.76 13.39 -3.46
C SER A 149 -6.29 13.31 -3.54
N LEU A 150 -6.95 12.91 -2.44
CA LEU A 150 -8.39 12.73 -2.37
C LEU A 150 -9.18 14.04 -2.48
N SER A 151 -8.58 15.19 -2.15
CA SER A 151 -9.23 16.51 -2.24
C SER A 151 -9.75 16.84 -3.66
N ARG A 152 -9.15 16.23 -4.69
CA ARG A 152 -9.56 16.37 -6.11
C ARG A 152 -10.96 15.84 -6.39
N VAL A 153 -11.46 14.93 -5.56
CA VAL A 153 -12.78 14.30 -5.71
C VAL A 153 -13.59 14.39 -4.41
N SER A 154 -13.31 15.40 -3.56
CA SER A 154 -13.90 15.55 -2.22
C SER A 154 -15.42 15.72 -2.23
N GLU A 155 -15.96 16.40 -3.25
CA GLU A 155 -17.41 16.57 -3.41
C GLU A 155 -18.09 15.22 -3.62
N CYS A 156 -17.60 14.43 -4.58
CA CYS A 156 -18.13 13.09 -4.82
C CYS A 156 -17.96 12.18 -3.58
N ILE A 157 -16.83 12.25 -2.88
CA ILE A 157 -16.60 11.48 -1.64
C ILE A 157 -17.61 11.84 -0.55
N SER A 158 -18.02 13.10 -0.45
CA SER A 158 -19.01 13.54 0.53
C SER A 158 -20.38 12.90 0.26
N GLU A 159 -20.70 12.65 -1.00
CA GLU A 159 -21.94 12.01 -1.46
C GLU A 159 -21.88 10.47 -1.50
N MET A 160 -20.69 9.86 -1.34
CA MET A 160 -20.56 8.40 -1.34
C MET A 160 -21.26 7.77 -0.12
N ASN A 161 -21.90 6.62 -0.36
CA ASN A 161 -22.39 5.71 0.66
C ASN A 161 -21.23 4.88 1.22
N ILE A 162 -20.68 5.32 2.35
CA ILE A 162 -19.55 4.67 3.03
C ILE A 162 -20.02 4.22 4.42
N VAL A 163 -19.59 3.03 4.85
CA VAL A 163 -19.82 2.54 6.22
C VAL A 163 -19.38 3.59 7.24
N SER A 164 -20.22 3.86 8.23
CA SER A 164 -19.94 4.87 9.25
C SER A 164 -18.76 4.49 10.15
N THR A 165 -18.08 5.48 10.71
CA THR A 165 -16.93 5.24 11.61
C THR A 165 -17.36 4.64 12.95
N GLU A 166 -18.62 4.82 13.38
CA GLU A 166 -19.21 4.10 14.51
C GLU A 166 -19.32 2.61 14.22
N THR A 167 -19.80 2.26 13.03
CA THR A 167 -19.91 0.85 12.59
C THR A 167 -18.53 0.21 12.49
N MET A 168 -17.50 0.98 12.12
CA MET A 168 -16.10 0.53 12.11
C MET A 168 -15.42 0.55 13.48
N GLY A 169 -16.08 1.09 14.51
CA GLY A 169 -15.56 1.18 15.88
C GLY A 169 -14.38 2.13 16.06
N ILE A 170 -14.30 3.20 15.27
CA ILE A 170 -13.16 4.15 15.24
C ILE A 170 -13.58 5.64 15.29
N LYS A 171 -14.86 5.93 15.59
CA LYS A 171 -15.41 7.30 15.61
C LYS A 171 -14.58 8.24 16.49
N ALA A 172 -14.21 7.80 17.69
CA ALA A 172 -13.47 8.62 18.65
C ALA A 172 -12.06 8.98 18.15
N GLU A 173 -11.37 8.04 17.48
CA GLU A 173 -10.06 8.28 16.88
C GLU A 173 -10.15 9.24 15.68
N ILE A 174 -11.16 9.08 14.83
CA ILE A 174 -11.39 9.95 13.68
C ILE A 174 -11.75 11.37 14.13
N ASP A 175 -12.63 11.52 15.12
CA ASP A 175 -12.99 12.82 15.71
C ASP A 175 -11.77 13.52 16.32
N PHE A 176 -10.93 12.76 17.03
CA PHE A 176 -9.69 13.30 17.59
C PHE A 176 -8.76 13.83 16.49
N LEU A 177 -8.56 13.07 15.40
CA LEU A 177 -7.73 13.51 14.29
C LEU A 177 -8.31 14.74 13.58
N ASN A 178 -9.63 14.76 13.36
CA ASN A 178 -10.33 15.90 12.76
C ASN A 178 -10.12 17.15 13.63
N GLN A 179 -10.35 17.05 14.94
CA GLN A 179 -10.17 18.19 15.85
C GLN A 179 -8.72 18.68 15.94
N LYS A 180 -7.73 17.78 15.92
CA LYS A 180 -6.33 18.14 16.23
C LYS A 180 -5.45 18.40 15.02
N PHE A 181 -5.72 17.77 13.89
CA PHE A 181 -4.84 17.81 12.73
C PHE A 181 -5.54 18.22 11.45
N PHE A 182 -6.85 17.99 11.35
CA PHE A 182 -7.60 18.16 10.11
C PHE A 182 -8.94 18.87 10.35
N PRO A 183 -8.95 20.06 10.96
CA PRO A 183 -10.20 20.74 11.32
C PRO A 183 -11.02 21.00 10.06
N PHE A 184 -12.34 20.85 10.18
CA PHE A 184 -13.32 21.07 9.11
C PHE A 184 -13.25 20.06 7.95
N LEU A 185 -12.42 19.01 8.05
CA LEU A 185 -12.35 17.99 7.02
C LEU A 185 -13.57 17.06 7.10
N HIS A 186 -14.15 16.74 5.94
CA HIS A 186 -15.25 15.79 5.87
C HIS A 186 -14.80 14.40 6.37
N GLU A 187 -15.57 13.80 7.27
CA GLU A 187 -15.24 12.54 7.93
C GLU A 187 -14.91 11.40 6.95
N LYS A 188 -15.73 11.23 5.90
CA LYS A 188 -15.51 10.25 4.82
C LYS A 188 -14.16 10.39 4.13
N LEU A 189 -13.68 11.63 3.93
CA LEU A 189 -12.39 11.90 3.31
C LEU A 189 -11.25 11.48 4.25
N LEU A 190 -11.36 11.83 5.54
CA LEU A 190 -10.41 11.43 6.57
C LEU A 190 -10.35 9.91 6.72
N LEU A 191 -11.50 9.24 6.72
CA LEU A 191 -11.62 7.79 6.77
C LEU A 191 -10.87 7.12 5.62
N LEU A 192 -11.12 7.55 4.38
CA LEU A 192 -10.43 7.02 3.19
C LEU A 192 -8.91 7.28 3.24
N GLY A 193 -8.50 8.47 3.67
CA GLY A 193 -7.09 8.82 3.83
C GLY A 193 -6.39 7.98 4.91
N VAL A 194 -7.04 7.70 6.04
CA VAL A 194 -6.49 6.82 7.09
C VAL A 194 -6.33 5.38 6.60
N ILE A 195 -7.27 4.91 5.78
CA ILE A 195 -7.30 3.52 5.28
C ILE A 195 -6.52 3.37 3.95
N GLY A 196 -5.69 4.35 3.58
CA GLY A 196 -4.70 4.17 2.52
C GLY A 196 -5.23 4.33 1.09
N TRP A 197 -6.37 4.99 0.92
CA TRP A 197 -6.94 5.33 -0.38
C TRP A 197 -6.42 6.69 -0.88
N VAL A 198 -6.27 6.82 -2.19
CA VAL A 198 -5.87 8.04 -2.92
C VAL A 198 -6.73 8.20 -4.17
N THR A 199 -6.78 9.40 -4.76
CA THR A 199 -7.41 9.58 -6.08
C THR A 199 -6.55 8.92 -7.15
N LYS A 200 -7.17 8.13 -8.03
CA LYS A 200 -6.50 7.59 -9.21
C LYS A 200 -6.25 8.73 -10.21
N PRO A 201 -5.01 8.98 -10.65
CA PRO A 201 -4.71 10.12 -11.53
C PRO A 201 -5.17 9.92 -12.98
N ASP A 202 -5.58 8.72 -13.38
CA ASP A 202 -5.90 8.39 -14.77
C ASP A 202 -7.37 8.69 -15.13
N VAL A 203 -7.55 9.72 -15.96
CA VAL A 203 -8.83 10.24 -16.45
C VAL A 203 -9.15 9.69 -17.86
N GLN A 204 -8.38 8.74 -18.41
CA GLN A 204 -8.60 8.26 -19.79
C GLN A 204 -10.02 7.73 -20.05
N SER A 205 -10.70 7.24 -19.01
CA SER A 205 -12.09 6.74 -19.10
C SER A 205 -13.15 7.78 -18.71
N GLY A 206 -12.75 8.99 -18.32
CA GLY A 206 -13.60 10.00 -17.69
C GLY A 206 -14.06 9.63 -16.27
N LEU A 207 -14.12 8.34 -15.92
CA LEU A 207 -14.63 7.86 -14.66
C LEU A 207 -13.72 8.24 -13.48
N LEU A 208 -14.31 8.87 -12.46
CA LEU A 208 -13.63 9.14 -11.20
C LEU A 208 -13.43 7.84 -10.40
N ALA A 209 -12.21 7.61 -9.96
CA ALA A 209 -11.83 6.43 -9.20
C ALA A 209 -10.88 6.78 -8.05
N ILE A 210 -10.97 5.98 -6.99
CA ILE A 210 -9.95 5.93 -5.94
C ILE A 210 -9.15 4.63 -6.09
N GLU A 211 -7.88 4.69 -5.70
CA GLU A 211 -7.01 3.53 -5.64
C GLU A 211 -6.36 3.40 -4.26
N CYS A 212 -6.07 2.17 -3.83
CA CYS A 212 -5.24 1.96 -2.66
C CYS A 212 -3.76 2.14 -3.00
N GLN A 213 -3.03 2.98 -2.26
CA GLN A 213 -1.60 3.25 -2.52
C GLN A 213 -0.69 2.00 -2.40
N TYR A 214 -1.16 0.95 -1.73
CA TYR A 214 -0.36 -0.23 -1.38
C TYR A 214 -0.65 -1.46 -2.23
N CYS A 215 -1.91 -1.63 -2.61
CA CYS A 215 -2.36 -2.81 -3.35
C CYS A 215 -2.92 -2.50 -4.72
N PHE A 216 -2.90 -1.21 -5.12
CA PHE A 216 -3.37 -0.70 -6.40
C PHE A 216 -4.79 -1.17 -6.74
N ARG A 217 -5.58 -1.45 -5.70
CA ARG A 217 -6.99 -1.79 -5.85
C ARG A 217 -7.71 -0.53 -6.27
N GLU A 218 -8.35 -0.59 -7.42
CA GLU A 218 -9.16 0.51 -7.94
C GLU A 218 -10.65 0.30 -7.62
N LEU A 219 -11.31 1.40 -7.30
CA LEU A 219 -12.75 1.49 -7.08
C LEU A 219 -13.30 2.72 -7.82
N LEU A 220 -14.33 2.51 -8.64
CA LEU A 220 -15.05 3.60 -9.29
C LEU A 220 -15.97 4.27 -8.26
N ILE A 221 -15.86 5.59 -8.12
CA ILE A 221 -16.65 6.37 -7.15
C ILE A 221 -18.15 6.25 -7.44
N GLY A 222 -18.52 6.28 -8.72
CA GLY A 222 -19.92 6.22 -9.16
C GLY A 222 -20.71 5.00 -8.64
N LYS A 223 -20.04 3.88 -8.34
CA LYS A 223 -20.68 2.67 -7.78
C LYS A 223 -21.27 2.87 -6.38
N PHE A 224 -20.77 3.88 -5.67
CA PHE A 224 -21.08 4.14 -4.27
C PHE A 224 -21.77 5.50 -4.09
N LEU A 225 -22.03 6.27 -5.15
CA LEU A 225 -22.77 7.52 -5.00
C LEU A 225 -24.20 7.22 -4.56
N VAL A 226 -24.68 7.92 -3.54
CA VAL A 226 -26.11 7.86 -3.16
C VAL A 226 -26.91 8.48 -4.30
N PRO A 227 -27.98 7.84 -4.80
CA PRO A 227 -28.80 8.39 -5.87
C PRO A 227 -29.50 9.66 -5.36
N SER A 228 -28.88 10.81 -5.62
CA SER A 228 -29.33 12.11 -5.16
C SER A 228 -29.38 13.02 -6.38
N ASP A 229 -30.57 13.11 -6.98
CA ASP A 229 -30.92 13.86 -8.18
C ASP A 229 -30.24 13.47 -9.52
N ASP A 230 -31.00 13.66 -10.59
CA ASP A 230 -30.80 13.23 -12.00
C ASP A 230 -29.47 13.62 -12.68
N ARG A 231 -28.52 14.25 -11.98
CA ARG A 231 -27.30 14.85 -12.55
C ARG A 231 -26.24 13.84 -13.00
N PHE A 232 -26.27 12.59 -12.54
CA PHE A 232 -25.21 11.60 -12.80
C PHE A 232 -25.63 10.40 -13.66
N ARG A 233 -26.90 10.34 -14.11
CA ARG A 233 -27.40 9.24 -14.97
C ARG A 233 -26.75 9.16 -16.36
N HIS A 234 -26.00 10.18 -16.77
CA HIS A 234 -25.40 10.26 -18.11
C HIS A 234 -23.99 9.67 -18.23
N TRP A 235 -23.38 9.13 -17.17
CA TRP A 235 -22.01 8.59 -17.25
C TRP A 235 -21.91 7.21 -17.94
N GLY A 236 -23.03 6.63 -18.40
CA GLY A 236 -23.07 5.30 -19.02
C GLY A 236 -23.45 5.24 -20.50
N ASP A 237 -23.98 6.32 -21.08
CA ASP A 237 -24.60 6.30 -22.41
C ASP A 237 -23.77 7.08 -23.44
N SER A 238 -22.62 6.52 -23.81
CA SER A 238 -21.99 6.85 -25.10
C SER A 238 -22.38 5.79 -26.11
N SER A 239 -23.30 6.20 -26.97
CA SER A 239 -24.00 5.44 -28.00
C SER A 239 -23.07 4.90 -29.10
N THR A 240 -23.03 3.57 -29.22
CA THR A 240 -22.71 2.90 -30.49
C THR A 240 -23.99 2.30 -31.08
N PRO A 241 -24.34 2.55 -32.35
CA PRO A 241 -25.60 2.07 -32.91
C PRO A 241 -25.55 0.57 -33.20
N ARG A 242 -26.51 -0.13 -32.57
CA ARG A 242 -27.17 -1.41 -32.92
C ARG A 242 -26.47 -2.35 -33.91
N ASN A 243 -26.25 -3.58 -33.43
CA ASN A 243 -26.79 -4.72 -34.16
C ASN A 243 -27.65 -5.59 -33.22
N SER A 244 -28.87 -5.83 -33.66
CA SER A 244 -29.96 -6.44 -32.89
C SER A 244 -29.76 -7.93 -32.70
N ASN A 245 -29.85 -8.38 -31.45
CA ASN A 245 -30.68 -9.49 -30.95
C ASN A 245 -29.99 -10.19 -29.77
N LEU A 246 -30.77 -10.41 -28.70
CA LEU A 246 -30.46 -11.13 -27.46
C LEU A 246 -29.81 -10.31 -26.33
N VAL A 247 -30.59 -9.44 -25.69
CA VAL A 247 -30.38 -9.17 -24.26
C VAL A 247 -31.73 -9.22 -23.57
N LYS A 248 -31.96 -10.28 -22.79
CA LYS A 248 -32.97 -10.28 -21.73
C LYS A 248 -32.60 -9.14 -20.79
N GLU A 249 -33.42 -8.09 -20.79
CA GLU A 249 -33.34 -6.98 -19.85
C GLU A 249 -33.37 -7.54 -18.42
N ARG A 250 -32.21 -7.62 -17.77
CA ARG A 250 -32.13 -7.78 -16.32
C ARG A 250 -32.28 -6.38 -15.74
N LYS A 251 -33.49 -6.08 -15.29
CA LYS A 251 -33.80 -4.97 -14.40
C LYS A 251 -32.99 -5.16 -13.10
N LEU A 252 -31.79 -4.60 -13.03
CA LEU A 252 -31.02 -4.47 -11.79
C LEU A 252 -31.59 -3.28 -11.04
N SER A 253 -32.21 -3.54 -9.88
CA SER A 253 -32.49 -2.50 -8.89
C SER A 253 -31.16 -1.99 -8.36
N GLU A 254 -30.64 -0.89 -8.91
CA GLU A 254 -29.41 -0.24 -8.43
C GLU A 254 -29.68 0.51 -7.12
N GLU A 255 -29.74 -0.23 -6.01
CA GLU A 255 -29.38 0.36 -4.72
C GLU A 255 -27.87 0.66 -4.77
N SER A 256 -27.48 1.90 -4.45
CA SER A 256 -26.07 2.27 -4.36
C SER A 256 -25.37 1.35 -3.36
N ALA A 257 -24.28 0.69 -3.79
CA ALA A 257 -23.52 -0.18 -2.90
C ALA A 257 -22.96 0.63 -1.72
N VAL A 258 -22.91 0.03 -0.53
CA VAL A 258 -22.24 0.62 0.63
C VAL A 258 -20.76 0.25 0.57
N LEU A 259 -19.88 1.25 0.53
CA LEU A 259 -18.43 1.07 0.56
C LEU A 259 -17.97 0.77 1.99
N ASN A 260 -17.38 -0.40 2.22
CA ASN A 260 -16.54 -0.64 3.39
C ASN A 260 -15.06 -0.48 2.99
N PRO A 261 -14.41 0.63 3.35
CA PRO A 261 -13.07 0.95 2.86
C PRO A 261 -12.00 -0.03 3.38
N GLU A 262 -12.23 -0.73 4.49
CA GLU A 262 -11.32 -1.75 5.00
C GLU A 262 -11.42 -3.05 4.17
N THR A 263 -12.63 -3.52 3.86
CA THR A 263 -12.80 -4.82 3.20
C THR A 263 -12.60 -4.77 1.69
N GLU A 264 -12.64 -3.58 1.08
CA GLU A 264 -12.43 -3.45 -0.36
C GLU A 264 -10.98 -3.63 -0.80
N HIS A 265 -10.01 -3.54 0.10
CA HIS A 265 -8.62 -3.84 -0.23
C HIS A 265 -8.45 -5.27 -0.76
N ASN A 266 -7.38 -5.49 -1.54
CA ASN A 266 -6.96 -6.86 -1.79
C ASN A 266 -6.57 -7.52 -0.45
N ARG A 267 -6.88 -8.81 -0.26
CA ARG A 267 -6.63 -9.53 1.00
C ARG A 267 -5.14 -9.60 1.41
N TRP A 268 -4.24 -9.34 0.47
CA TRP A 268 -2.79 -9.27 0.66
C TRP A 268 -2.27 -7.84 0.86
N CYS A 269 -3.15 -6.83 0.89
CA CYS A 269 -2.77 -5.43 0.99
C CYS A 269 -2.11 -5.14 2.34
N PRO A 270 -0.89 -4.58 2.38
CA PRO A 270 -0.21 -4.19 3.62
C PRO A 270 -1.03 -3.31 4.54
N CYS A 271 -1.94 -2.50 4.00
CA CYS A 271 -2.82 -1.64 4.78
C CYS A 271 -3.71 -2.44 5.75
N VAL A 272 -4.23 -3.58 5.30
CA VAL A 272 -5.24 -4.37 6.02
C VAL A 272 -4.75 -5.74 6.48
N THR A 273 -3.53 -6.12 6.12
CA THR A 273 -2.87 -7.29 6.71
C THR A 273 -2.27 -6.94 8.05
N GLN A 274 -2.18 -7.94 8.94
CA GLN A 274 -1.50 -7.79 10.23
C GLN A 274 -0.02 -7.48 9.99
N VAL A 275 0.53 -6.63 10.85
CA VAL A 275 1.92 -6.15 10.77
C VAL A 275 2.87 -7.33 10.94
N GLY A 276 3.54 -7.71 9.86
CA GLY A 276 4.52 -8.80 9.81
C GLY A 276 4.58 -9.39 8.41
N PHE A 277 5.63 -9.04 7.68
CA PHE A 277 6.10 -9.85 6.57
C PHE A 277 7.32 -10.66 7.07
N PRO A 278 7.56 -11.89 6.58
CA PRO A 278 6.59 -12.72 5.89
C PRO A 278 5.34 -12.89 6.77
N MET A 279 4.19 -13.16 6.14
CA MET A 279 3.02 -13.59 6.91
C MET A 279 3.45 -14.78 7.76
N LEU A 280 3.68 -14.55 9.05
CA LEU A 280 4.18 -15.57 9.96
C LEU A 280 3.09 -16.61 10.10
N VAL A 281 3.29 -17.77 9.47
CA VAL A 281 2.62 -19.00 9.87
C VAL A 281 3.25 -19.41 11.20
N SER A 282 2.68 -18.83 12.26
CA SER A 282 2.71 -19.21 13.67
C SER A 282 3.86 -20.10 14.17
N SER A 283 4.66 -19.58 15.10
CA SER A 283 4.91 -20.21 16.41
C SER A 283 5.76 -19.29 17.29
N ASP A 284 5.33 -19.18 18.54
CA ASP A 284 6.07 -18.73 19.73
C ASP A 284 5.83 -17.31 20.29
N LYS A 285 5.25 -17.36 21.50
CA LYS A 285 5.24 -16.39 22.59
C LYS A 285 4.48 -15.09 22.32
N GLN A 286 3.16 -15.24 22.22
CA GLN A 286 2.22 -14.13 22.29
C GLN A 286 2.28 -13.43 23.65
N SER A 287 2.82 -12.21 23.66
CA SER A 287 2.18 -11.14 24.42
C SER A 287 0.70 -11.11 24.07
N ASN A 288 -0.19 -10.85 25.04
CA ASN A 288 -1.66 -10.75 24.89
C ASN A 288 -2.17 -9.68 23.87
N PHE A 289 -1.30 -9.13 23.02
CA PHE A 289 -1.66 -8.19 21.98
C PHE A 289 -2.22 -8.94 20.77
N LYS A 290 -3.53 -8.78 20.51
CA LYS A 290 -4.10 -9.14 19.21
C LYS A 290 -3.48 -8.21 18.17
N PRO A 291 -2.76 -8.73 17.15
CA PRO A 291 -2.15 -7.89 16.14
C PRO A 291 -3.24 -7.13 15.37
N LEU A 292 -3.13 -5.80 15.38
CA LEU A 292 -4.01 -4.93 14.60
C LEU A 292 -3.56 -4.92 13.14
N ASN A 293 -4.51 -4.73 12.24
CA ASN A 293 -4.22 -4.38 10.86
C ASN A 293 -3.46 -3.05 10.83
N ARG A 294 -2.55 -2.90 9.88
CA ARG A 294 -1.57 -1.81 9.83
C ARG A 294 -2.18 -0.41 9.97
N TRP A 295 -3.28 -0.12 9.27
CA TRP A 295 -3.94 1.19 9.36
C TRP A 295 -4.49 1.48 10.76
N ARG A 296 -5.04 0.46 11.45
CA ARG A 296 -5.52 0.59 12.84
C ARG A 296 -4.37 0.83 13.80
N PHE A 297 -3.24 0.14 13.61
CA PHE A 297 -2.04 0.37 14.39
C PHE A 297 -1.54 1.82 14.21
N ALA A 298 -1.41 2.27 12.96
CA ALA A 298 -0.97 3.64 12.66
C ALA A 298 -1.90 4.70 13.28
N LEU A 299 -3.22 4.51 13.15
CA LEU A 299 -4.24 5.38 13.73
C LEU A 299 -4.08 5.48 15.26
N ARG A 300 -4.00 4.34 15.97
CA ARG A 300 -3.85 4.33 17.43
C ARG A 300 -2.52 4.91 17.87
N THR A 301 -1.42 4.55 17.22
CA THR A 301 -0.08 5.10 17.50
C THR A 301 -0.06 6.62 17.38
N LEU A 302 -0.76 7.18 16.37
CA LEU A 302 -0.89 8.62 16.20
C LEU A 302 -1.77 9.24 17.29
N VAL A 303 -2.94 8.67 17.58
CA VAL A 303 -3.89 9.20 18.58
C VAL A 303 -3.34 9.11 20.00
N ASP A 304 -2.98 7.91 20.47
CA ASP A 304 -2.48 7.67 21.83
C ASP A 304 -1.17 8.43 22.06
N GLY A 305 -0.31 8.38 21.04
CA GLY A 305 0.95 9.09 21.04
C GLY A 305 0.82 10.61 21.10
N THR A 306 -0.29 11.17 20.63
CA THR A 306 -0.59 12.61 20.71
C THR A 306 -1.25 12.95 22.04
N LYS A 307 -2.20 12.13 22.51
CA LYS A 307 -2.85 12.29 23.83
C LYS A 307 -1.83 12.30 24.97
N GLN A 308 -0.87 11.37 24.95
CA GLN A 308 0.23 11.33 25.93
C GLN A 308 1.02 12.64 25.96
N ARG A 309 1.34 13.23 24.79
CA ARG A 309 2.05 14.51 24.72
C ARG A 309 1.20 15.70 25.14
N LEU A 310 -0.11 15.65 24.96
CA LEU A 310 -1.03 16.69 25.42
C LEU A 310 -1.24 16.63 26.93
N GLY A 311 -1.25 15.43 27.51
CA GLY A 311 -1.29 15.25 28.96
C GLY A 311 0.05 15.47 29.68
N ALA A 312 1.16 15.59 28.93
CA ALA A 312 2.52 15.66 29.49
C ALA A 312 3.16 17.06 29.47
N SER A 313 2.46 18.13 29.08
CA SER A 313 3.08 19.47 29.09
C SER A 313 2.05 20.61 29.06
N ASP A 314 1.83 21.21 30.24
CA ASP A 314 1.16 22.51 30.45
C ASP A 314 2.16 23.69 30.30
N GLU A 315 3.39 23.47 29.82
CA GLU A 315 4.46 24.48 29.80
C GLU A 315 4.95 24.93 28.41
N GLN A 316 4.40 24.43 27.30
CA GLN A 316 4.84 24.81 25.93
C GLN A 316 3.70 25.14 24.96
N GLN A 317 2.55 25.57 25.49
CA GLN A 317 1.39 26.04 24.72
C GLN A 317 1.72 27.11 23.65
N PRO A 318 2.52 28.16 23.91
CA PRO A 318 2.64 29.28 22.96
C PRO A 318 3.49 28.95 21.71
N VAL A 319 4.43 28.00 21.80
CA VAL A 319 5.23 27.58 20.64
C VAL A 319 4.41 26.64 19.73
N ARG A 320 3.49 25.88 20.32
CA ARG A 320 2.61 24.95 19.61
C ARG A 320 1.54 25.67 18.78
N GLU A 321 0.96 26.74 19.34
CA GLU A 321 -0.02 27.57 18.64
C GLU A 321 0.59 28.28 17.43
N GLN A 322 1.82 28.79 17.54
CA GLN A 322 2.53 29.42 16.41
C GLN A 322 2.87 28.46 15.26
N ILE A 323 3.16 27.20 15.56
CA ILE A 323 3.42 26.18 14.52
C ILE A 323 2.11 25.75 13.86
N ILE A 324 1.02 25.65 14.62
CA ILE A 324 -0.31 25.32 14.08
C ILE A 324 -0.84 26.46 13.21
N GLU A 325 -0.67 27.72 13.60
CA GLU A 325 -1.04 28.89 12.77
C GLU A 325 -0.27 28.90 11.44
N LYS A 326 1.05 28.69 11.46
CA LYS A 326 1.84 28.56 10.21
C LYS A 326 1.38 27.43 9.31
N LEU A 327 0.98 26.29 9.87
CA LEU A 327 0.51 25.13 9.11
C LEU A 327 -0.92 25.31 8.59
N LEU A 328 -1.75 26.10 9.28
CA LEU A 328 -3.09 26.47 8.83
C LEU A 328 -3.01 27.51 7.71
N ASP A 329 -2.09 28.46 7.77
CA ASP A 329 -1.83 29.42 6.69
C ASP A 329 -1.40 28.73 5.39
N GLU A 330 -0.51 27.72 5.48
CA GLU A 330 -0.13 26.89 4.33
C GLU A 330 -1.30 26.06 3.75
N MET A 331 -2.33 25.77 4.54
CA MET A 331 -3.54 25.08 4.09
C MET A 331 -4.59 26.03 3.50
N VAL A 332 -4.64 27.29 3.96
CA VAL A 332 -5.52 28.32 3.40
C VAL A 332 -5.14 28.64 1.95
N ASP A 333 -3.85 28.64 1.61
CA ASP A 333 -3.38 28.84 0.23
C ASP A 333 -3.89 27.76 -0.75
N ILE A 334 -4.03 26.50 -0.29
CA ILE A 334 -4.60 25.41 -1.10
C ILE A 334 -6.10 25.62 -1.38
N THR A 335 -6.82 26.27 -0.46
CA THR A 335 -8.23 26.69 -0.66
C THR A 335 -8.37 28.01 -1.42
N ALA A 336 -7.38 28.89 -1.38
CA ALA A 336 -7.40 30.17 -2.11
C ALA A 336 -7.17 29.97 -3.62
N GLU A 337 -6.30 29.03 -4.01
CA GLU A 337 -6.10 28.66 -5.43
C GLU A 337 -7.38 28.08 -6.07
N ARG A 338 -8.29 27.49 -5.27
CA ARG A 338 -9.61 27.03 -5.74
C ARG A 338 -10.55 28.15 -6.19
N ASN A 339 -10.38 29.38 -5.68
CA ASN A 339 -11.24 30.51 -6.03
C ASN A 339 -10.73 31.31 -7.24
N HIS A 340 -9.53 31.02 -7.76
CA HIS A 340 -8.97 31.71 -8.93
C HIS A 340 -9.18 30.97 -10.26
N PHE A 341 -9.69 29.74 -10.22
CA PHE A 341 -10.03 28.95 -11.42
C PHE A 341 -11.52 29.02 -11.80
N TYR A 342 -12.34 29.76 -11.06
CA TYR A 342 -13.78 29.98 -11.32
C TYR A 342 -14.18 31.45 -11.48
N THR A 343 -13.25 32.28 -11.94
CA THR A 343 -13.51 33.59 -12.56
C THR A 343 -12.78 33.63 -13.89
#